data_AF-A0A7V9G930-F1
#
_entry.id   AF-A0A7V9G930-F1
#
_cell.length_a   1.000
_cell.length_b   1.000
_cell.length_c   1.000
_cell.angle_alpha   90.00
_cell.angle_beta   90.00
_cell.angle_gamma   90.00
#
_symmetry.space_group_name_H-M   'P 1'
#
loop_
_entity.id
_entity.type
_entity.pdbx_description
1 polymer ?
#
loop_
_entity_poly.entity_id
_entity_poly.type
_entity_poly.pdbx_seq_one_letter_code
_entity_poly.pdbx_strand_id
1 'polypeptide(L)' 'RVVYGAMEPKAGACGSVVDLRAPVGYNHALTVTGGVRGPECAKVMQDFFRALRRKKDA' A
#
# COMPACT_ATOMS: atom_id res chain seq x y z
N ARG A 1 2.66 -2.40 15.72
CA ARG A 1 2.17 -3.41 14.75
C ARG A 1 1.41 -2.70 13.64
N VAL A 2 1.64 -3.08 12.38
CA VAL A 2 0.98 -2.50 11.19
C VAL A 2 0.24 -3.60 10.45
N VAL A 3 -0.98 -3.31 9.98
CA VAL A 3 -1.75 -4.20 9.11
C VAL A 3 -2.24 -3.40 7.91
N TYR A 4 -2.02 -3.91 6.71
CA TYR A 4 -2.47 -3.24 5.48
C TYR A 4 -3.11 -4.23 4.50
N GLY A 5 -3.93 -3.68 3.61
CA GLY A 5 -4.61 -4.43 2.56
C GLY A 5 -3.75 -4.60 1.31
N ALA A 6 -4.05 -3.84 0.25
CA ALA A 6 -3.32 -3.93 -1.00
C ALA A 6 -1.87 -3.44 -0.87
N MET A 7 -0.95 -4.04 -1.62
CA MET A 7 0.39 -3.49 -1.80
C MET A 7 0.35 -2.25 -2.69
N GLU A 8 1.26 -1.31 -2.41
CA GLU A 8 1.46 -0.12 -3.24
C GLU A 8 2.80 -0.22 -3.98
N PRO A 9 2.82 -0.63 -5.26
CA PRO A 9 4.05 -0.89 -5.99
C PRO A 9 4.86 0.38 -6.30
N LYS A 10 4.22 1.57 -6.29
CA LYS A 10 4.91 2.82 -6.67
C LYS A 10 5.62 3.51 -5.51
N ALA A 11 5.17 3.30 -4.28
CA ALA A 11 5.64 4.07 -3.12
C ALA A 11 5.59 3.31 -1.78
N GLY A 12 5.28 2.01 -1.76
CA GLY A 12 5.11 1.26 -0.52
C GLY A 12 6.43 1.09 0.26
N ALA A 13 6.38 1.34 1.58
CA ALA A 13 7.55 1.32 2.47
C ALA A 13 7.60 0.11 3.43
N CYS A 14 6.66 -0.83 3.28
CA CYS A 14 6.58 -2.07 4.06
C CYS A 14 6.96 -3.30 3.22
N GLY A 15 7.93 -3.14 2.31
CA GLY A 15 8.44 -4.22 1.45
C GLY A 15 8.14 -4.08 -0.05
N SER A 16 7.55 -2.97 -0.52
CA SER A 16 7.33 -2.74 -1.96
C SER A 16 8.52 -2.04 -2.61
N VAL A 17 8.73 -0.75 -2.30
CA VAL A 17 9.85 0.06 -2.81
C VAL A 17 10.99 0.07 -1.79
N VAL A 18 10.65 0.27 -0.52
CA VAL A 18 11.58 0.13 0.60
C VAL A 18 10.94 -0.74 1.67
N ASP A 19 11.76 -1.30 2.55
CA ASP A 19 11.29 -1.99 3.74
C ASP A 19 11.84 -1.32 4.98
N LEU A 20 11.02 -0.54 5.67
CA LEU A 20 11.39 0.15 6.91
C LEU A 20 11.60 -0.81 8.09
N ARG A 21 11.26 -2.10 7.95
CA ARG A 21 11.57 -3.12 8.96
C ARG A 21 13.02 -3.57 8.92
N ALA A 22 13.66 -3.45 7.77
CA ALA A 22 14.99 -4.02 7.50
C ALA A 22 16.18 -3.23 8.11
N PRO A 23 16.14 -1.89 8.29
CA PRO A 23 17.32 -1.15 8.74
C PRO A 23 17.62 -1.39 10.22
N VAL A 24 18.85 -1.85 10.48
CA VAL A 24 19.38 -2.15 11.83
C VAL A 24 19.50 -0.91 12.72
N GLY A 25 19.51 0.29 12.14
CA GLY A 25 19.69 1.56 12.85
C GLY A 25 18.45 2.13 13.53
N TYR A 26 17.26 1.55 13.31
CA TYR A 26 16.05 2.01 13.98
C TYR A 26 15.91 1.39 15.35
N ASN A 27 15.56 2.23 16.33
CA ASN A 27 15.33 1.82 17.72
C ASN A 27 13.99 1.09 17.94
N HIS A 28 13.16 0.94 16.89
CA HIS A 28 11.86 0.28 16.96
C HIS A 28 11.66 -0.74 15.84
N ALA A 29 11.28 -1.96 16.20
CA ALA A 29 10.97 -3.04 15.26
C ALA A 29 9.47 -3.11 14.94
N LEU A 30 9.14 -3.09 13.65
CA LEU A 30 7.76 -3.12 13.18
C LEU A 30 7.32 -4.55 12.79
N THR A 31 6.35 -5.11 13.51
CA THR A 31 5.60 -6.28 13.03
C THR A 31 4.55 -5.85 12.01
N VAL A 32 4.62 -6.39 10.79
CA VAL A 32 3.74 -6.00 9.67
C VAL A 32 3.01 -7.21 9.12
N THR A 33 1.70 -7.09 8.92
CA THR A 33 0.86 -8.06 8.20
C THR A 33 0.24 -7.37 6.97
N GLY A 34 0.67 -7.77 5.77
CA GLY A 34 0.15 -7.24 4.51
C GLY A 34 -0.89 -8.15 3.87
N GLY A 35 -1.67 -7.62 2.94
CA GLY A 35 -2.59 -8.40 2.10
C GLY A 35 -3.97 -8.65 2.70
N VAL A 36 -4.30 -8.09 3.86
CA VAL A 36 -5.61 -8.31 4.50
C VAL A 36 -6.70 -7.69 3.66
N ARG A 37 -7.53 -8.52 3.01
CA ARG A 37 -8.51 -8.07 2.01
C ARG A 37 -7.87 -7.27 0.87
N GLY A 38 -6.68 -7.69 0.47
CA GLY A 38 -5.88 -7.05 -0.58
C GLY A 38 -6.67 -6.78 -1.87
N PRO A 39 -7.39 -7.76 -2.44
CA PRO A 39 -8.18 -7.56 -3.65
C PRO A 39 -9.26 -6.47 -3.51
N GLU A 40 -9.97 -6.43 -2.39
CA GLU A 40 -11.03 -5.44 -2.17
C GLU A 40 -10.47 -4.03 -1.95
N CYS A 41 -9.38 -3.91 -1.19
CA CYS A 41 -8.68 -2.63 -1.03
C CYS A 41 -8.14 -2.12 -2.37
N ALA A 42 -7.57 -3.00 -3.20
CA ALA A 42 -7.07 -2.64 -4.54
C ALA A 42 -8.21 -2.16 -5.45
N LYS A 43 -9.37 -2.85 -5.39
CA LYS A 43 -10.56 -2.49 -6.18
C LYS A 43 -11.03 -1.06 -5.88
N VAL A 44 -11.10 -0.67 -4.61
CA VAL A 44 -11.51 0.69 -4.20
C VAL A 44 -10.62 1.76 -4.86
N MET A 45 -9.30 1.57 -4.81
CA MET A 45 -8.34 2.51 -5.42
C MET A 45 -8.47 2.56 -6.95
N GLN A 46 -8.62 1.39 -7.59
CA GLN A 46 -8.79 1.31 -9.04
C GLN A 46 -10.07 2.00 -9.51
N ASP A 47 -11.18 1.81 -8.80
CA ASP A 47 -12.48 2.40 -9.13
C ASP A 47 -12.43 3.93 -8.98
N PHE A 48 -11.79 4.43 -7.91
CA PHE A 48 -11.56 5.87 -7.72
C PHE A 48 -10.81 6.49 -8.90
N PHE A 49 -9.63 5.95 -9.25
CA PHE A 49 -8.82 6.54 -10.31
C PHE A 49 -9.44 6.37 -11.70
N ARG A 50 -10.23 5.32 -11.92
CA ARG A 50 -11.01 5.14 -13.15
C ARG A 50 -12.08 6.23 -13.28
N ALA A 51 -12.82 6.50 -12.21
CA ALA A 51 -13.82 7.57 -12.18
C ALA A 51 -13.18 8.95 -12.35
N LEU A 52 -12.03 9.19 -11.71
CA LEU A 52 -11.29 10.45 -11.82
C LEU A 52 -10.84 10.73 -13.26
N ARG A 53 -10.31 9.72 -13.98
CA ARG A 53 -9.91 9.87 -15.39
C ARG A 53 -11.10 10.18 -16.29
N ARG A 54 -12.22 9.46 -16.14
CA ARG A 54 -13.45 9.71 -16.92
C ARG A 54 -13.96 11.14 -16.76
N LYS A 55 -13.85 11.74 -15.56
CA LYS A 55 -14.24 13.14 -15.32
C LYS A 55 -13.31 14.16 -15.97
N LYS A 56 -12.05 13.81 -16.22
CA LYS A 56 -11.08 14.70 -16.85
C LYS A 56 -11.25 14.75 -18.37
N ASP A 57 -11.74 13.66 -18.96
CA ASP A 57 -11.94 13.50 -20.41
C ASP A 57 -13.31 14.04 -20.89
N ALA A 58 -14.15 14.54 -19.97
CA ALA A 58 -15.47 15.11 -20.21
C ALA A 58 -15.45 16.63 -20.03
#